data_AF-A0A7W8LPW5-F1
#
_entry.id   AF-A0A7W8LPW5-F1
#
_cell.length_a   1.000
_cell.length_b   1.000
_cell.length_c   1.000
_cell.angle_alpha   90.00
_cell.angle_beta   90.00
_cell.angle_gamma   90.00
#
_symmetry.space_group_name_H-M   'P 1'
#
loop_
_entity.id
_entity.type
_entity.pdbx_description
1 polymer ?
#
loop_
_entity_poly.entity_id
_entity_poly.type
_entity_poly.pdbx_seq_one_letter_code
_entity_poly.pdbx_strand_id
1 'polypeptide(L)'
;MSSPTDPSPFAPAPDWLGLVGAWQRGEVPREALTGPLTQLGSDQGETVQTLISGLLARARQVAGERGAGPGADSDASTDNWRAELLACRARTWASPASAGLLVGPTTLLLTDGRQGVVLGRPGLRALPGSVSASLLLLCQTIVMADDAVDAQELGKLRQQRIDSTSTSLSEIKPVQ
;
A
#
# COMPACT_ATOMS: atom_id res chain seq x y z
N MET A 1 -1.73 -14.42 43.35
CA MET A 1 -1.79 -14.91 41.96
C MET A 1 -2.12 -13.69 41.10
N SER A 2 -1.10 -13.09 40.48
CA SER A 2 -1.24 -11.85 39.73
C SER A 2 -1.73 -12.18 38.32
N SER A 3 -2.89 -11.65 37.95
CA SER A 3 -3.43 -11.75 36.60
C SER A 3 -2.45 -11.12 35.58
N PRO A 4 -2.29 -11.70 34.39
CA PRO A 4 -1.54 -11.07 33.32
C PRO A 4 -2.28 -9.81 32.87
N THR A 5 -1.58 -8.67 32.91
CA THR A 5 -2.03 -7.41 32.33
C THR A 5 -2.12 -7.60 30.81
N ASP A 6 -3.34 -7.65 30.31
CA ASP A 6 -3.66 -7.63 28.89
C ASP A 6 -3.11 -6.32 28.28
N PRO A 7 -2.23 -6.35 27.26
CA PRO A 7 -1.79 -5.12 26.60
C PRO A 7 -2.98 -4.51 25.85
N SER A 8 -3.37 -3.31 26.28
CA SER A 8 -4.44 -2.51 25.66
C SER A 8 -4.24 -2.39 24.14
N PRO A 9 -5.21 -2.80 23.28
CA PRO A 9 -4.98 -2.94 21.84
C PRO A 9 -5.27 -1.65 21.03
N PHE A 10 -5.04 -0.47 21.61
CA PHE A 10 -5.24 0.79 20.90
C PHE A 10 -4.06 1.72 21.12
N ALA A 11 -2.98 1.47 20.37
CA ALA A 11 -2.06 2.54 20.04
C ALA A 11 -2.88 3.66 19.35
N PRO A 12 -2.71 4.93 19.74
CA PRO A 12 -3.40 6.02 19.07
C PRO A 12 -3.06 5.99 17.58
N ALA A 13 -4.08 6.20 16.73
CA ALA A 13 -3.87 6.27 15.29
C ALA A 13 -2.79 7.33 14.99
N PRO A 14 -1.79 7.03 14.15
CA PRO A 14 -0.70 7.95 13.90
C PRO A 14 -1.24 9.24 13.25
N ASP A 15 -0.66 10.38 13.60
CA ASP A 15 -0.90 11.64 12.89
C ASP A 15 -0.25 11.58 11.51
N TRP A 16 -1.00 11.02 10.57
CA TRP A 16 -0.54 10.82 9.19
C TRP A 16 -0.17 12.11 8.49
N LEU A 17 -0.91 13.19 8.71
CA LEU A 17 -0.65 14.47 8.05
C LEU A 17 0.63 15.08 8.59
N GLY A 18 0.85 15.00 9.91
CA GLY A 18 2.11 15.37 10.56
C GLY A 18 3.29 14.56 10.01
N LEU A 19 3.16 13.23 9.95
CA LEU A 19 4.19 12.34 9.42
C LEU A 19 4.52 12.63 7.95
N VAL A 20 3.52 12.89 7.11
CA VAL A 20 3.77 13.26 5.69
C VAL A 20 4.54 14.57 5.62
N GLY A 21 4.22 15.54 6.49
CA GLY A 21 4.97 16.79 6.58
C GLY A 21 6.42 16.58 7.03
N ALA A 22 6.63 15.77 8.07
CA ALA A 22 7.97 15.44 8.57
C ALA A 22 8.81 14.71 7.49
N TRP A 23 8.21 13.77 6.76
CA TRP A 23 8.88 13.06 5.67
C TRP A 23 9.28 14.00 4.53
N GLN A 24 8.39 14.92 4.13
CA GLN A 24 8.68 15.92 3.10
C GLN A 24 9.79 16.89 3.51
N ARG A 25 9.95 17.16 4.81
CA ARG A 25 11.09 17.92 5.36
C ARG A 25 12.35 17.08 5.58
N GLY A 26 12.29 15.77 5.36
CA GLY A 26 13.41 14.85 5.57
C GLY A 26 13.69 14.53 7.05
N GLU A 27 12.77 14.86 7.97
CA GLU A 27 12.91 14.62 9.41
C GLU A 27 12.66 13.15 9.77
N VAL A 28 11.84 12.45 8.99
CA VAL A 28 11.56 11.02 9.16
C VAL A 28 11.80 10.26 7.87
N PRO A 29 12.22 8.99 7.95
CA PRO A 29 12.35 8.12 6.79
C PRO A 29 10.98 7.80 6.19
N ARG A 30 10.96 7.36 4.93
CA ARG A 30 9.71 7.02 4.23
C ARG A 30 8.99 5.84 4.89
N GLU A 31 9.76 4.96 5.50
CA GLU A 31 9.32 3.77 6.21
C GLU A 31 8.42 4.12 7.40
N ALA A 32 8.57 5.32 7.96
CA ALA A 32 7.66 5.84 8.99
C ALA A 32 6.24 6.10 8.44
N LEU A 33 6.08 6.26 7.12
CA LEU A 33 4.79 6.34 6.45
C LEU A 33 4.31 4.97 5.97
N THR A 34 5.17 4.24 5.25
CA THR A 34 4.77 2.99 4.61
C THR A 34 4.51 1.88 5.61
N GLY A 35 5.33 1.76 6.67
CA GLY A 35 5.21 0.72 7.68
C GLY A 35 3.80 0.68 8.28
N PRO A 36 3.34 1.77 8.94
CA PRO A 36 2.03 1.74 9.56
C PRO A 36 0.88 1.63 8.52
N LEU A 37 1.05 2.14 7.28
CA LEU A 37 0.03 2.03 6.23
C LEU A 37 -0.14 0.59 5.77
N THR A 38 0.97 -0.12 5.62
CA THR A 38 0.97 -1.54 5.23
C THR A 38 0.50 -2.47 6.34
N GLN A 39 0.47 -2.01 7.59
CA GLN A 39 -0.03 -2.77 8.74
C GLN A 39 -1.54 -2.59 8.97
N LEU A 40 -2.20 -1.65 8.29
CA LEU A 40 -3.65 -1.45 8.43
C LEU A 40 -4.42 -2.73 8.05
N GLY A 41 -5.38 -3.14 8.88
CA GLY A 41 -6.26 -4.29 8.62
C GLY A 41 -7.01 -4.17 7.30
N SER A 42 -7.45 -5.30 6.73
CA SER A 42 -8.18 -5.34 5.46
C SER A 42 -9.52 -4.59 5.50
N ASP A 43 -10.10 -4.44 6.68
CA ASP A 43 -11.33 -3.72 7.00
C ASP A 43 -11.14 -2.22 7.25
N GLN A 44 -9.89 -1.73 7.29
CA GLN A 44 -9.57 -0.35 7.63
C GLN A 44 -9.53 0.60 6.42
N GLY A 45 -10.22 0.26 5.33
CA GLY A 45 -10.27 1.10 4.12
C GLY A 45 -10.81 2.51 4.36
N GLU A 46 -11.71 2.70 5.33
CA GLU A 46 -12.25 4.03 5.70
C GLU A 46 -11.16 4.95 6.27
N THR A 47 -10.20 4.39 7.01
CA THR A 47 -9.03 5.13 7.52
C THR A 47 -8.23 5.70 6.35
N VAL A 48 -8.08 4.91 5.29
CA VAL A 48 -7.36 5.31 4.08
C VAL A 48 -8.11 6.41 3.32
N GLN A 49 -9.44 6.28 3.17
CA GLN A 49 -10.27 7.33 2.54
C GLN A 49 -10.24 8.65 3.32
N THR A 50 -10.27 8.57 4.66
CA THR A 50 -10.12 9.72 5.55
C THR A 50 -8.76 10.40 5.35
N LEU A 51 -7.69 9.61 5.26
CA LEU A 51 -6.35 10.12 4.97
C LEU A 51 -6.29 10.80 3.59
N ILE A 52 -6.85 10.20 2.54
CA ILE A 52 -6.91 10.80 1.20
C ILE A 52 -7.60 12.16 1.27
N SER A 53 -8.75 12.23 1.95
CA SER A 53 -9.50 13.48 2.12
C SER A 53 -8.70 14.56 2.85
N GLY A 54 -8.01 14.20 3.93
CA GLY A 54 -7.14 15.12 4.68
C GLY A 54 -5.96 15.63 3.85
N LEU A 55 -5.34 14.76 3.06
CA LEU A 55 -4.24 15.13 2.16
C LEU A 55 -4.72 16.05 1.04
N LEU A 56 -5.90 15.82 0.48
CA LEU A 56 -6.50 16.71 -0.52
C LEU A 56 -6.86 18.08 0.04
N ALA A 57 -7.38 18.15 1.28
CA ALA A 57 -7.62 19.42 1.96
C ALA A 57 -6.32 20.21 2.11
N ARG A 58 -5.24 19.54 2.55
CA ARG A 58 -3.90 20.14 2.64
C ARG A 58 -3.37 20.59 1.27
N ALA A 59 -3.60 19.81 0.21
CA ALA A 59 -3.20 20.17 -1.16
C ALA A 59 -3.81 21.51 -1.59
N ARG A 60 -5.11 21.68 -1.30
CA ARG A 60 -5.87 22.89 -1.64
C ARG A 60 -5.41 24.10 -0.83
N GLN A 61 -5.10 23.92 0.45
CA GLN A 61 -4.55 24.99 1.29
C GLN A 61 -3.21 25.50 0.73
N VAL A 62 -2.27 24.59 0.45
CA VAL A 62 -0.96 24.95 -0.11
C VAL A 62 -1.08 25.60 -1.50
N ALA A 63 -2.01 25.13 -2.34
CA ALA A 63 -2.26 25.73 -3.65
C ALA A 63 -2.91 27.12 -3.54
N GLY A 64 -3.82 27.32 -2.57
CA GLY A 64 -4.45 28.61 -2.31
C GLY A 64 -3.48 29.66 -1.78
N GLU A 65 -2.53 29.26 -0.94
CA GLU A 65 -1.48 30.14 -0.38
C GLU A 65 -0.42 30.55 -1.42
N ARG A 66 -0.11 29.68 -2.39
CA ARG A 66 0.95 29.92 -3.37
C ARG A 66 0.52 30.73 -4.60
N GLY A 67 -0.78 31.03 -4.76
CA GLY A 67 -1.32 31.55 -6.01
C GLY A 67 -1.21 30.51 -7.14
N ALA A 68 -2.09 30.56 -8.13
CA ALA A 68 -2.11 29.60 -9.23
C ALA A 68 -0.90 29.78 -10.18
N GLY A 69 0.28 29.39 -9.72
CA GLY A 69 1.46 29.16 -10.56
C GLY A 69 1.45 27.70 -11.04
N PRO A 70 1.72 27.42 -12.33
CA PRO A 70 1.84 26.06 -12.82
C PRO A 70 2.96 25.39 -12.02
N GLY A 71 2.62 24.30 -11.32
CA GLY A 71 3.54 23.60 -10.44
C GLY A 71 4.82 23.23 -11.18
N ALA A 72 5.93 23.84 -10.78
CA ALA A 72 7.27 23.40 -11.14
C ALA A 72 7.45 21.99 -10.59
N ASP A 73 7.33 20.99 -11.48
CA ASP A 73 7.94 19.65 -11.48
C ASP A 73 7.21 18.75 -12.50
N SER A 74 6.98 19.25 -13.71
CA SER A 74 6.38 18.46 -14.81
C SER A 74 7.40 17.71 -15.68
N ASP A 75 8.66 17.62 -15.25
CA ASP A 75 9.75 17.04 -16.07
C ASP A 75 10.15 15.62 -15.65
N ALA A 76 9.35 14.96 -14.81
CA ALA A 76 9.41 13.50 -14.78
C ALA A 76 8.83 12.98 -16.11
N SER A 77 9.73 12.63 -17.05
CA SER A 77 9.37 11.97 -18.31
C SER A 77 8.34 10.87 -18.09
N THR A 78 7.44 10.67 -19.06
CA THR A 78 6.51 9.53 -19.07
C THR A 78 7.22 8.20 -18.81
N ASP A 79 8.48 8.06 -19.25
CA ASP A 79 9.29 6.88 -19.01
C ASP A 79 9.67 6.71 -17.53
N ASN A 80 9.98 7.80 -16.82
CA ASN A 80 10.23 7.76 -15.39
C ASN A 80 8.97 7.36 -14.62
N TRP A 81 7.81 7.91 -14.98
CA TRP A 81 6.54 7.52 -14.37
C TRP A 81 6.19 6.06 -14.65
N ARG A 82 6.47 5.57 -15.86
CA ARG A 82 6.30 4.15 -16.18
C ARG A 82 7.21 3.28 -15.33
N ALA A 83 8.49 3.63 -15.21
CA ALA A 83 9.45 2.90 -14.39
C ALA A 83 9.05 2.90 -12.90
N GLU A 84 8.59 4.05 -12.40
CA GLU A 84 8.08 4.21 -11.03
C GLU A 84 6.89 3.27 -10.78
N LEU A 85 5.90 3.26 -11.68
CA LEU A 85 4.71 2.41 -11.57
C LEU A 85 5.02 0.91 -11.69
N LEU A 86 5.95 0.53 -12.57
CA LEU A 86 6.37 -0.87 -12.74
C LEU A 86 7.14 -1.41 -11.53
N ALA A 87 7.76 -0.51 -10.75
CA ALA A 87 8.47 -0.86 -9.53
C ALA A 87 7.59 -0.76 -8.27
N CYS A 88 6.30 -0.42 -8.41
CA CYS A 88 5.40 -0.29 -7.28
C CYS A 88 5.06 -1.66 -6.67
N ARG A 89 4.99 -1.69 -5.35
CA ARG A 89 4.17 -2.68 -4.63
C ARG A 89 2.78 -2.12 -4.39
N ALA A 90 1.77 -2.99 -4.37
CA ALA A 90 0.40 -2.58 -4.14
C ALA A 90 -0.14 -3.13 -2.82
N ARG A 91 -1.12 -2.42 -2.27
CA ARG A 91 -2.03 -2.93 -1.24
C ARG A 91 -3.43 -2.44 -1.57
N THR A 92 -4.43 -3.27 -1.30
CA THR A 92 -5.83 -2.92 -1.48
C THR A 92 -6.65 -3.24 -0.24
N TRP A 93 -7.62 -2.37 0.03
CA TRP A 93 -8.71 -2.60 0.98
C TRP A 93 -9.98 -2.73 0.15
N ALA A 94 -10.60 -3.91 0.15
CA ALA A 94 -11.73 -4.19 -0.75
C ALA A 94 -13.07 -3.78 -0.13
N SER A 95 -13.23 -3.91 1.18
CA SER A 95 -14.49 -3.73 1.91
C SER A 95 -14.19 -3.36 3.38
N PRO A 96 -15.03 -2.55 4.05
CA PRO A 96 -16.29 -1.94 3.57
C PRO A 96 -16.10 -0.72 2.68
N ALA A 97 -14.93 -0.09 2.73
CA ALA A 97 -14.59 1.10 1.96
C ALA A 97 -13.40 0.79 1.05
N SER A 98 -13.60 0.83 -0.27
CA SER A 98 -12.53 0.45 -1.19
C SER A 98 -11.42 1.50 -1.23
N ALA A 99 -10.17 1.04 -1.15
CA ALA A 99 -9.00 1.89 -1.29
C ALA A 99 -7.80 1.09 -1.83
N GLY A 100 -6.82 1.81 -2.36
CA GLY A 100 -5.57 1.28 -2.88
C GLY A 100 -4.38 2.15 -2.50
N LEU A 101 -3.25 1.49 -2.30
CA LEU A 101 -1.94 2.10 -2.05
C LEU A 101 -0.96 1.54 -3.08
N LEU A 102 -0.21 2.41 -3.75
CA LEU A 102 1.00 2.06 -4.49
C LEU A 102 2.22 2.64 -3.78
N VAL A 103 3.22 1.79 -3.58
CA VAL A 103 4.50 2.13 -2.98
C VAL A 103 5.56 1.99 -4.08
N GLY A 104 5.86 3.08 -4.79
CA GLY A 104 6.91 3.13 -5.81
C GLY A 104 8.30 3.35 -5.20
N PRO A 105 9.38 3.50 -5.97
CA PRO A 105 10.69 3.85 -5.43
C PRO A 105 10.77 5.23 -4.78
N THR A 106 10.11 6.23 -5.34
CA THR A 106 10.23 7.64 -4.93
C THR A 106 8.90 8.26 -4.48
N THR A 107 7.79 7.63 -4.81
CA THR A 107 6.43 8.15 -4.59
C THR A 107 5.54 7.16 -3.83
N LEU A 108 4.53 7.71 -3.14
CA LEU A 108 3.42 6.97 -2.59
C LEU A 108 2.14 7.46 -3.26
N LEU A 109 1.29 6.55 -3.72
CA LEU A 109 -0.01 6.90 -4.28
C LEU A 109 -1.10 6.28 -3.44
N LEU A 110 -2.09 7.08 -3.05
CA LEU A 110 -3.28 6.64 -2.33
C LEU A 110 -4.50 6.98 -3.18
N THR A 111 -5.44 6.04 -3.31
CA THR A 111 -6.68 6.27 -4.04
C THR A 111 -7.85 5.46 -3.49
N ASP A 112 -9.06 5.99 -3.59
CA ASP A 112 -10.32 5.29 -3.33
C ASP A 112 -11.10 5.00 -4.64
N GLY A 113 -10.46 5.21 -5.80
CA GLY A 113 -11.06 5.09 -7.12
C GLY A 113 -11.87 6.31 -7.57
N ARG A 114 -12.27 7.20 -6.66
CA ARG A 114 -12.96 8.47 -6.97
C ARG A 114 -12.03 9.67 -6.87
N GLN A 115 -11.11 9.60 -5.92
CA GLN A 115 -10.13 10.59 -5.54
C GLN A 115 -8.79 9.89 -5.28
N GLY A 116 -7.73 10.67 -5.34
CA GLY A 116 -6.41 10.14 -5.04
C GLY A 116 -5.37 11.24 -4.92
N VAL A 117 -4.25 10.86 -4.35
CA VAL A 117 -3.10 11.73 -4.13
C VAL A 117 -1.81 11.02 -4.48
N VAL A 118 -0.89 11.77 -5.07
CA VAL A 118 0.52 11.39 -5.20
C VAL A 118 1.28 12.16 -4.12
N LEU A 119 2.06 11.43 -3.35
CA LEU A 119 2.98 11.95 -2.36
C LEU A 119 4.41 11.69 -2.84
N GLY A 120 5.18 12.76 -2.98
CA GLY A 120 6.62 12.71 -3.19
C GLY A 120 7.34 13.52 -2.12
N ARG A 121 8.67 13.43 -2.09
CA ARG A 121 9.49 14.37 -1.29
C ARG A 121 9.21 15.84 -1.62
N PRO A 122 9.08 16.25 -2.90
CA PRO A 122 8.85 17.65 -3.24
C PRO A 122 7.49 18.20 -2.78
N GLY A 123 6.52 17.32 -2.51
CA GLY A 123 5.21 17.73 -2.09
C GLY A 123 4.14 16.70 -2.39
N LEU A 124 2.90 17.18 -2.44
CA LEU A 124 1.73 16.36 -2.66
C LEU A 124 0.86 16.93 -3.79
N ARG A 125 0.24 16.06 -4.57
CA ARG A 125 -0.57 16.43 -5.73
C ARG A 125 -1.87 15.64 -5.76
N ALA A 126 -2.98 16.32 -6.01
CA ALA A 126 -4.26 15.68 -6.25
C ALA A 126 -4.29 15.00 -7.63
N LEU A 127 -4.87 13.81 -7.68
CA LEU A 127 -5.10 13.07 -8.91
C LEU A 127 -6.48 13.37 -9.50
N PRO A 128 -6.61 13.44 -10.84
CA PRO A 128 -7.93 13.43 -11.48
C PRO A 128 -8.72 12.16 -11.14
N GLY A 129 -10.05 12.26 -11.14
CA GLY A 129 -10.93 11.12 -10.81
C GLY A 129 -10.75 9.93 -11.77
N SER A 130 -10.56 10.18 -13.07
CA SER A 130 -10.30 9.12 -14.06
C SER A 130 -8.99 8.37 -13.76
N VAL A 131 -7.92 9.08 -13.42
CA VAL A 131 -6.64 8.48 -13.04
C VAL A 131 -6.76 7.71 -11.73
N SER A 132 -7.53 8.24 -10.77
CA SER A 132 -7.80 7.57 -9.49
C SER A 132 -8.48 6.21 -9.69
N ALA A 133 -9.50 6.15 -10.56
CA ALA A 133 -10.18 4.90 -10.90
C ALA A 133 -9.22 3.89 -11.55
N SER A 134 -8.42 4.32 -12.53
CA SER A 134 -7.43 3.45 -13.19
C SER A 134 -6.35 2.95 -12.22
N LEU A 135 -5.88 3.78 -11.30
CA LEU A 135 -4.90 3.38 -10.31
C LEU A 135 -5.47 2.40 -9.28
N LEU A 136 -6.74 2.53 -8.89
CA LEU A 136 -7.37 1.53 -8.02
C LEU A 136 -7.43 0.16 -8.69
N LEU A 137 -7.81 0.11 -9.98
CA LEU A 137 -7.80 -1.12 -10.76
C LEU A 137 -6.37 -1.69 -10.89
N LEU A 138 -5.37 -0.84 -11.07
CA LEU A 138 -3.96 -1.26 -11.10
C LEU A 138 -3.55 -1.88 -9.77
N CYS A 139 -3.89 -1.26 -8.62
CA CYS A 139 -3.62 -1.81 -7.30
C CYS A 139 -4.22 -3.21 -7.15
N GLN A 140 -5.50 -3.36 -7.51
CA GLN A 140 -6.22 -4.64 -7.44
C GLN A 140 -5.57 -5.69 -8.34
N THR A 141 -5.17 -5.30 -9.55
CA THR A 141 -4.50 -6.20 -10.50
C THR A 141 -3.17 -6.70 -9.96
N ILE A 142 -2.35 -5.82 -9.38
CA ILE A 142 -1.06 -6.19 -8.79
C ILE A 142 -1.28 -7.14 -7.61
N VAL A 143 -2.19 -6.82 -6.69
CA VAL A 143 -2.48 -7.69 -5.54
C VAL A 143 -3.00 -9.06 -5.98
N MET A 144 -3.93 -9.11 -6.95
CA MET A 144 -4.41 -10.38 -7.48
C MET A 144 -3.32 -11.21 -8.16
N ALA A 145 -2.39 -10.55 -8.85
CA ALA A 145 -1.26 -11.23 -9.48
C ALA A 145 -0.30 -11.80 -8.43
N ASP A 146 0.02 -11.03 -7.37
CA ASP A 146 0.84 -11.49 -6.24
C ASP A 146 0.18 -12.69 -5.54
N ASP A 147 -1.11 -12.61 -5.21
CA ASP A 147 -1.87 -13.70 -4.58
C ASP A 147 -1.89 -14.98 -5.45
N ALA A 148 -2.01 -14.83 -6.78
CA ALA A 148 -2.01 -15.96 -7.71
C ALA A 148 -0.64 -16.65 -7.77
N VAL A 149 0.45 -15.89 -7.73
CA VAL A 149 1.81 -16.43 -7.69
C VAL A 149 2.03 -17.18 -6.37
N ASP A 150 1.68 -16.58 -5.24
CA ASP A 150 1.81 -17.19 -3.91
C ASP A 150 1.02 -18.51 -3.82
N ALA A 151 -0.22 -18.54 -4.33
CA ALA A 151 -1.04 -19.74 -4.38
C ALA A 151 -0.40 -20.85 -5.23
N GLN A 152 0.24 -20.49 -6.36
CA GLN A 152 0.93 -21.44 -7.22
C GLN A 152 2.17 -22.04 -6.54
N GLU A 153 2.98 -21.23 -5.88
CA GLU A 153 4.17 -21.70 -5.15
C GLU A 153 3.79 -22.61 -3.99
N LEU A 154 2.76 -22.25 -3.23
CA LEU A 154 2.21 -23.08 -2.15
C LEU A 154 1.73 -24.45 -2.67
N GLY A 155 1.11 -24.47 -3.86
CA GLY A 155 0.69 -25.71 -4.53
C GLY A 155 1.87 -26.62 -4.88
N LYS A 156 2.96 -26.06 -5.43
CA LYS A 156 4.19 -26.82 -5.75
C LYS A 156 4.82 -27.42 -4.50
N LEU A 157 4.92 -26.65 -3.41
CA LEU A 157 5.46 -27.14 -2.14
C LEU A 157 4.63 -28.28 -1.55
N ARG A 158 3.29 -28.19 -1.65
CA ARG A 158 2.39 -29.27 -1.24
C ARG A 158 2.61 -30.54 -2.07
N GLN A 159 2.75 -30.41 -3.39
CA GLN A 159 2.99 -31.56 -4.28
C GLN A 159 4.34 -32.23 -3.98
N GLN A 160 5.42 -31.45 -3.83
CA GLN A 160 6.74 -31.99 -3.45
C GLN A 160 6.70 -32.76 -2.12
N ARG A 161 5.94 -32.28 -1.14
CA ARG A 161 5.73 -32.99 0.13
C ARG A 161 5.00 -34.32 -0.08
N ILE A 162 3.94 -34.34 -0.89
CA ILE A 162 3.22 -35.57 -1.22
C ILE A 162 4.17 -36.57 -1.88
N ASP A 163 4.90 -36.13 -2.91
CA ASP A 163 5.81 -37.00 -3.67
C ASP A 163 6.93 -37.56 -2.79
N SER A 164 7.50 -36.75 -1.89
CA SER A 164 8.53 -37.17 -0.92
C SER A 164 8.00 -38.12 0.17
N THR A 165 6.73 -37.97 0.55
CA THR A 165 6.08 -38.85 1.53
C THR A 165 5.67 -40.19 0.88
N SER A 166 5.30 -40.16 -0.40
CA SER A 166 4.92 -41.34 -1.19
C SER A 166 6.12 -42.24 -1.53
N THR A 167 7.31 -41.69 -1.73
CA THR A 167 8.54 -42.50 -1.87
C THR A 167 8.93 -43.19 -0.57
N SER A 168 8.70 -42.56 0.59
CA SER A 168 9.02 -43.16 1.91
C SER A 168 8.10 -44.32 2.30
N LEU A 169 6.84 -44.33 1.83
CA LEU A 169 5.88 -45.40 2.14
C LEU A 169 6.05 -46.66 1.26
N SER A 170 6.74 -46.52 0.12
CA SER A 170 6.95 -47.62 -0.83
C SER A 170 8.09 -48.57 -0.41
N GLU A 171 8.91 -48.18 0.57
CA GLU A 171 10.05 -48.97 1.08
C GLU A 171 9.72 -49.77 2.35
N ILE A 172 8.53 -49.57 2.92
CA ILE A 172 8.10 -50.28 4.13
C ILE A 172 7.66 -51.70 3.72
N LYS A 173 8.53 -52.69 3.94
CA LYS A 173 8.17 -54.11 3.83
C LYS A 173 7.03 -54.40 4.82
N PRO A 174 5.94 -55.06 4.39
CA PRO A 174 4.89 -55.48 5.32
C PRO A 174 5.50 -56.43 6.36
N VAL A 175 5.22 -56.14 7.63
CA VAL A 175 5.59 -57.01 8.75
C VAL A 175 4.75 -58.28 8.60
N GLN A 176 5.40 -59.41 8.35
CA GLN A 176 4.77 -60.74 8.45
C GLN A 176 4.74 -61.20 9.90
#